data_AF-A0A2G8PFA3-F1
#
_entry.id   AF-A0A2G8PFA3-F1
#
_cell.length_a   1.000
_cell.length_b   1.000
_cell.length_c   1.000
_cell.angle_alpha   90.00
_cell.angle_beta   90.00
_cell.angle_gamma   90.00
#
_symmetry.space_group_name_H-M   'P 1'
#
loop_
_entity.id
_entity.type
_entity.pdbx_description
1 polymer ?
#
loop_
_entity_poly.entity_id
_entity_poly.type
_entity_poly.pdbx_seq_one_letter_code
_entity_poly.pdbx_strand_id
1 'polypeptide(L)'
;MMNFRRWLGLCCAGLMALLLTACGKGSTPYDSIVVNFVNTATPTEIAALAKAYNLPLRPSSNSAFARQEAIYLFDVDAEHPGATRRLIKRLSREALVEYAHPNYQFQAAFVPDDPLYPQQWNLRAIRMPEAWDISQGEGVTVAVVDTGVTRVPDLAQTQFVQGYDFVDDDEDPTDLNGHGTHVAGTIAQSTNNTLGVAGVAFKAKIMPVRVLDANGFGSLSDVVEGIRYAADHGATIINLSLGSRASARLMEEAVAYAHSKGVTIIAAAGNENSSQVSYPARYPHVIAVSATGPDGSKAPYSNYGVGVDIAAPGGAKTPEHPEHGILQQTINRRNPNEPVFAYFQGTSMATPHVAGVAALIQAQGIKDPDKVEEVLKMSATPVPGDKQNFYGAGRLDAAKALARATGQQEENPLLLWLKDFLQYLNNNGYLNPRFWFDGGPIALVPKLLMVVGGYIILVLIRWWLAPKPMLATAPLLGGILLGSAGLFPLQGLAIVGAPRWPFQLAGSSLPELGTALAQTNALNPLFASVLIPGLLMVLLLGHRRWRWAVVGLSIGMASHLLLAGSLFYEGVLWLGSSAWLGRSFLLLNGLLCLGLAYLGAQAILDSQPSSTGLALRK
;
A
#
# COMPACT_ATOMS: atom_id res chain seq x y z
N MET A 1 -28.52 -19.71 -13.94
CA MET A 1 -29.53 -19.22 -12.97
C MET A 1 -29.15 -19.37 -11.48
N MET A 2 -28.00 -19.95 -11.10
CA MET A 2 -27.68 -20.25 -9.70
C MET A 2 -26.91 -19.16 -8.92
N ASN A 3 -26.63 -17.99 -9.52
CA ASN A 3 -25.78 -16.96 -8.91
C ASN A 3 -26.50 -15.71 -8.38
N PHE A 4 -27.80 -15.53 -8.65
CA PHE A 4 -28.53 -14.33 -8.18
C PHE A 4 -29.05 -14.47 -6.74
N ARG A 5 -29.49 -15.67 -6.33
CA ARG A 5 -29.95 -15.95 -4.96
C ARG A 5 -28.81 -15.91 -3.92
N ARG A 6 -27.58 -16.24 -4.31
CA ARG A 6 -26.39 -16.14 -3.43
C ARG A 6 -26.00 -14.69 -3.14
N TRP A 7 -26.20 -13.78 -4.10
CA TRP A 7 -25.94 -12.35 -3.94
C TRP A 7 -26.90 -11.68 -2.96
N LEU A 8 -28.20 -12.01 -3.04
CA LEU A 8 -29.20 -11.46 -2.11
C LEU A 8 -29.00 -11.98 -0.67
N GLY A 9 -28.61 -13.25 -0.52
CA GLY A 9 -28.29 -13.85 0.78
C GLY A 9 -27.03 -13.25 1.44
N LEU A 10 -25.99 -12.94 0.66
CA LEU A 10 -24.77 -12.29 1.15
C LEU A 10 -25.02 -10.82 1.56
N CYS A 11 -25.88 -10.09 0.85
CA CYS A 11 -26.28 -8.74 1.25
C CYS A 11 -27.07 -8.71 2.57
N CYS A 12 -28.00 -9.65 2.77
CA CYS A 12 -28.75 -9.74 4.03
C CYS A 12 -27.88 -10.21 5.21
N ALA A 13 -26.95 -11.14 4.97
CA ALA A 13 -25.97 -11.58 5.97
C ALA A 13 -24.99 -10.45 6.34
N GLY A 14 -24.57 -9.64 5.37
CA GLY A 14 -23.73 -8.46 5.59
C GLY A 14 -24.43 -7.37 6.41
N LEU A 15 -25.74 -7.15 6.20
CA LEU A 15 -26.56 -6.21 6.98
C LEU A 15 -26.81 -6.68 8.42
N MET A 16 -26.98 -7.99 8.63
CA MET A 16 -27.15 -8.58 9.95
C MET A 16 -25.83 -8.61 10.75
N ALA A 17 -24.70 -8.82 10.08
CA ALA A 17 -23.37 -8.65 10.66
C ALA A 17 -23.09 -7.19 11.05
N LEU A 18 -23.51 -6.21 10.22
CA LEU A 18 -23.37 -4.78 10.49
C LEU A 18 -24.06 -4.34 11.79
N LEU A 19 -25.24 -4.90 12.07
CA LEU A 19 -26.03 -4.62 13.28
C LEU A 19 -25.42 -5.26 14.54
N LEU A 20 -24.74 -6.39 14.40
CA LEU A 20 -24.05 -7.08 15.49
C LEU A 20 -22.67 -6.47 15.79
N THR A 21 -21.98 -5.92 14.79
CA THR A 21 -20.65 -5.28 14.96
C THR A 21 -20.72 -3.84 15.47
N ALA A 22 -21.88 -3.16 15.36
CA ALA A 22 -22.08 -1.82 15.93
C ALA A 22 -22.02 -1.78 17.47
N CYS A 23 -22.00 -2.95 18.13
CA CYS A 23 -21.88 -3.10 19.57
C CYS A 23 -20.63 -3.92 19.94
N GLY A 24 -19.45 -3.59 19.41
CA GLY A 24 -18.28 -4.43 19.68
C GLY A 24 -16.92 -3.83 19.34
N LYS A 25 -16.33 -3.20 20.36
CA LYS A 25 -14.88 -3.23 20.69
C LYS A 25 -13.87 -2.50 19.80
N GLY A 26 -12.80 -2.12 20.51
CA GLY A 26 -11.64 -1.38 20.04
C GLY A 26 -11.13 -0.47 21.16
N SER A 27 -10.69 -1.04 22.28
CA SER A 27 -10.01 -0.32 23.37
C SER A 27 -8.88 -1.19 23.88
N THR A 28 -7.70 -0.58 24.01
CA THR A 28 -6.62 -1.08 24.85
C THR A 28 -7.18 -1.47 26.24
N PRO A 29 -6.77 -2.60 26.83
CA PRO A 29 -7.19 -2.94 28.18
C PRO A 29 -6.60 -1.91 29.15
N TYR A 30 -7.45 -1.33 29.99
CA TYR A 30 -7.07 -0.48 31.10
C TYR A 30 -7.93 -0.86 32.30
N ASP A 31 -7.28 -1.21 33.41
CA ASP A 31 -7.95 -1.76 34.60
C ASP A 31 -8.35 -0.65 35.59
N SER A 32 -7.95 0.60 35.30
CA SER A 32 -8.29 1.78 36.10
C SER A 32 -8.48 3.03 35.24
N ILE A 33 -9.19 4.01 35.78
CA ILE A 33 -9.28 5.38 35.26
C ILE A 33 -8.58 6.34 36.22
N VAL A 34 -7.96 7.37 35.65
CA VAL A 34 -7.42 8.53 36.37
C VAL A 34 -8.44 9.66 36.27
N VAL A 35 -8.82 10.23 37.40
CA VAL A 35 -9.75 11.37 37.46
C VAL A 35 -9.09 12.49 38.22
N ASN A 36 -8.98 13.66 37.59
CA ASN A 36 -8.54 14.88 38.24
C ASN A 36 -9.76 15.70 38.67
N PHE A 37 -9.82 16.05 39.95
CA PHE A 37 -10.87 16.89 40.53
C PHE A 37 -10.40 18.34 40.61
N VAL A 38 -11.36 19.27 40.66
CA VAL A 38 -11.05 20.69 40.87
C VAL A 38 -10.36 20.88 42.23
N ASN A 39 -9.39 21.79 42.30
CA ASN A 39 -8.58 22.03 43.50
C ASN A 39 -9.40 22.47 44.75
N THR A 40 -10.66 22.87 44.55
CA THR A 40 -11.61 23.24 45.61
C THR A 40 -12.43 22.06 46.14
N ALA A 41 -12.36 20.88 45.51
CA ALA A 41 -13.13 19.70 45.90
C ALA A 41 -12.60 19.10 47.20
N THR A 42 -13.49 18.90 48.18
CA THR A 42 -13.15 18.30 49.47
C THR A 42 -13.11 16.76 49.37
N PRO A 43 -12.28 16.07 50.19
CA PRO A 43 -12.24 14.61 50.22
C PRO A 43 -13.61 13.96 50.49
N THR A 44 -14.48 14.65 51.24
CA THR A 44 -15.86 14.23 51.51
C THR A 44 -16.76 14.29 50.27
N GLU A 45 -16.62 15.31 49.43
CA GLU A 45 -17.36 15.44 48.18
C GLU A 45 -16.89 14.41 47.15
N ILE A 46 -15.58 14.16 47.09
CA ILE A 46 -14.99 13.12 46.23
C ILE A 46 -15.47 11.73 46.66
N ALA A 47 -15.49 11.45 47.96
CA ALA A 47 -16.02 10.20 48.50
C ALA A 47 -17.52 10.00 48.23
N ALA A 48 -18.30 11.09 48.31
CA ALA A 48 -19.72 11.06 47.97
C ALA A 48 -19.95 10.77 46.49
N LEU A 49 -19.15 11.38 45.60
CA LEU A 49 -19.22 11.16 44.16
C LEU A 49 -18.80 9.73 43.80
N ALA A 50 -17.70 9.23 44.36
CA ALA A 50 -17.27 7.85 44.17
C ALA A 50 -18.34 6.83 44.59
N LYS A 51 -19.01 7.08 45.73
CA LYS A 51 -20.13 6.26 46.20
C LYS A 51 -21.34 6.34 45.27
N ALA A 52 -21.67 7.53 44.75
CA ALA A 52 -22.77 7.71 43.80
C ALA A 52 -22.56 6.94 42.48
N TYR A 53 -21.29 6.80 42.05
CA TYR A 53 -20.91 6.05 40.85
C TYR A 53 -20.50 4.60 41.11
N ASN A 54 -20.61 4.12 42.35
CA ASN A 54 -20.19 2.77 42.79
C ASN A 54 -18.74 2.43 42.40
N LEU A 55 -17.85 3.42 42.49
CA LEU A 55 -16.45 3.27 42.14
C LEU A 55 -15.63 2.99 43.41
N PRO A 56 -14.92 1.86 43.51
CA PRO A 56 -14.01 1.62 44.61
C PRO A 56 -12.85 2.62 44.51
N LEU A 57 -12.75 3.51 45.49
CA LEU A 57 -11.66 4.49 45.60
C LEU A 57 -10.35 3.78 45.90
N ARG A 58 -9.36 3.95 45.03
CA ARG A 58 -7.96 3.79 45.44
C ARG A 58 -7.42 5.15 45.87
N PRO A 59 -6.66 5.25 46.98
CA PRO A 59 -5.93 6.46 47.28
C PRO A 59 -4.98 6.79 46.11
N SER A 60 -4.83 8.09 45.84
CA SER A 60 -4.00 8.61 44.75
C SER A 60 -2.54 8.12 44.83
N SER A 61 -1.82 8.29 43.73
CA SER A 61 -0.35 8.17 43.66
C SER A 61 0.29 8.66 44.97
N ASN A 62 1.01 7.77 45.65
CA ASN A 62 1.66 8.02 46.94
C ASN A 62 2.83 9.03 46.87
N SER A 63 2.97 9.74 45.74
CA SER A 63 3.98 10.75 45.49
C SER A 63 3.78 11.99 46.37
N ALA A 64 4.86 12.48 46.98
CA ALA A 64 4.86 13.75 47.71
C ALA A 64 4.44 14.95 46.83
N PHE A 65 4.62 14.84 45.50
CA PHE A 65 4.24 15.85 44.52
C PHE A 65 2.76 15.79 44.13
N ALA A 66 2.14 14.60 44.18
CA ALA A 66 0.72 14.42 43.89
C ALA A 66 -0.20 14.80 45.07
N ARG A 67 0.35 15.08 46.27
CA ARG A 67 -0.45 15.44 47.46
C ARG A 67 -1.16 16.79 47.33
N GLN A 68 -0.69 17.66 46.43
CA GLN A 68 -1.34 18.95 46.14
C GLN A 68 -2.33 18.86 44.97
N GLU A 69 -2.35 17.74 44.26
CA GLU A 69 -3.20 17.51 43.09
C GLU A 69 -4.37 16.61 43.51
N ALA A 70 -5.60 16.98 43.15
CA ALA A 70 -6.79 16.20 43.50
C ALA A 70 -7.01 15.04 42.49
N ILE A 71 -5.96 14.24 42.22
CA ILE A 71 -5.99 13.15 41.25
C ILE A 71 -6.32 11.84 41.96
N TYR A 72 -7.33 11.10 41.51
CA TYR A 72 -7.72 9.81 42.08
C TYR A 72 -7.75 8.71 41.02
N LEU A 73 -7.48 7.47 41.47
CA LEU A 73 -7.56 6.27 40.66
C LEU A 73 -8.83 5.50 41.04
N PHE A 74 -9.59 5.11 40.02
CA PHE A 74 -10.75 4.24 40.21
C PHE A 74 -10.59 2.96 39.39
N ASP A 75 -10.79 1.82 40.03
CA ASP A 75 -10.80 0.54 39.32
C ASP A 75 -12.04 0.46 38.43
N VAL A 76 -11.84 -0.08 37.23
CA VAL A 76 -12.89 -0.26 36.24
C VAL A 76 -12.80 -1.64 35.65
N ASP A 77 -13.93 -2.19 35.25
CA ASP A 77 -13.99 -3.50 34.64
C ASP A 77 -13.35 -3.48 33.24
N ALA A 78 -12.18 -4.12 33.12
CA ALA A 78 -11.40 -4.23 31.89
C ALA A 78 -12.12 -5.07 30.81
N GLU A 79 -13.06 -5.94 31.21
CA GLU A 79 -13.79 -6.81 30.27
C GLU A 79 -14.92 -6.06 29.53
N HIS A 80 -15.34 -4.90 30.04
CA HIS A 80 -16.46 -4.11 29.53
C HIS A 80 -16.10 -2.64 29.18
N PRO A 81 -15.16 -2.41 28.24
CA PRO A 81 -14.64 -1.06 27.94
C PRO A 81 -15.69 -0.06 27.44
N GLY A 82 -16.80 -0.55 26.85
CA GLY A 82 -17.93 0.29 26.45
C GLY A 82 -18.66 0.91 27.66
N ALA A 83 -18.73 0.19 28.79
CA ALA A 83 -19.27 0.72 30.04
C ALA A 83 -18.33 1.79 30.61
N THR A 84 -17.02 1.54 30.57
CA THR A 84 -16.00 2.46 31.09
C THR A 84 -15.92 3.77 30.30
N ARG A 85 -16.04 3.75 28.97
CA ARG A 85 -16.13 4.99 28.18
C ARG A 85 -17.36 5.83 28.51
N ARG A 86 -18.50 5.18 28.79
CA ARG A 86 -19.72 5.89 29.23
C ARG A 86 -19.53 6.49 30.61
N LEU A 87 -18.82 5.78 31.50
CA LEU A 87 -18.48 6.26 32.83
C LEU A 87 -17.56 7.49 32.77
N ILE A 88 -16.47 7.45 31.99
CA ILE A 88 -15.58 8.60 31.77
C ILE A 88 -16.37 9.81 31.26
N LYS A 89 -17.23 9.63 30.25
CA LYS A 89 -18.08 10.72 29.73
C LYS A 89 -19.07 11.30 30.75
N ARG A 90 -19.54 10.49 31.70
CA ARG A 90 -20.42 10.95 32.79
C ARG A 90 -19.62 11.72 33.83
N LEU A 91 -18.48 11.18 34.26
CA LEU A 91 -17.58 11.82 35.21
C LEU A 91 -17.08 13.17 34.69
N SER A 92 -16.70 13.29 33.41
CA SER A 92 -16.29 14.57 32.81
C SER A 92 -17.39 15.64 32.72
N ARG A 93 -18.64 15.33 33.10
CA ARG A 93 -19.75 16.30 33.19
C ARG A 93 -20.05 16.74 34.62
N GLU A 94 -19.42 16.13 35.62
CA GLU A 94 -19.58 16.49 37.02
C GLU A 94 -18.82 17.79 37.31
N ALA A 95 -19.46 18.72 38.03
CA ALA A 95 -18.85 20.02 38.34
C ALA A 95 -17.55 19.93 39.16
N LEU A 96 -17.35 18.80 39.84
CA LEU A 96 -16.17 18.53 40.65
C LEU A 96 -15.01 17.92 39.86
N VAL A 97 -15.24 17.46 38.63
CA VAL A 97 -14.23 16.75 37.81
C VAL A 97 -13.71 17.68 36.73
N GLU A 98 -12.40 17.91 36.73
CA GLU A 98 -11.75 18.71 35.70
C GLU A 98 -11.54 17.88 34.43
N TYR A 99 -11.07 16.64 34.58
CA TYR A 99 -10.97 15.67 33.48
C TYR A 99 -10.87 14.24 34.00
N ALA A 100 -11.18 13.28 33.12
CA ALA A 100 -11.07 11.85 33.41
C ALA A 100 -10.50 11.12 32.19
N HIS A 101 -9.50 10.26 32.40
CA HIS A 101 -8.84 9.49 31.36
C HIS A 101 -8.66 8.03 31.76
N PRO A 102 -8.56 7.11 30.80
CA PRO A 102 -8.02 5.77 31.07
C PRO A 102 -6.61 5.87 31.67
N ASN A 103 -6.31 5.02 32.66
CA ASN A 103 -4.96 4.90 33.20
C ASN A 103 -4.12 3.99 32.30
N TYR A 104 -3.35 4.59 31.40
CA TYR A 104 -2.49 3.84 30.48
C TYR A 104 -1.22 3.37 31.20
N GLN A 105 -0.84 2.11 30.98
CA GLN A 105 0.47 1.60 31.39
C GLN A 105 1.54 2.02 30.38
N PHE A 106 2.68 2.48 30.88
CA PHE A 106 3.86 2.78 30.06
C PHE A 106 4.93 1.71 30.31
N GLN A 107 5.53 1.17 29.25
CA GLN A 107 6.62 0.20 29.31
C GLN A 107 7.90 0.86 28.76
N ALA A 108 9.06 0.53 29.34
CA ALA A 108 10.34 0.93 28.77
C ALA A 108 10.60 0.13 27.48
N ALA A 109 10.96 0.84 26.39
CA ALA A 109 11.30 0.20 25.12
C ALA A 109 12.53 -0.70 25.27
N PHE A 110 12.57 -1.80 24.50
CA PHE A 110 13.74 -2.67 24.45
C PHE A 110 15.01 -1.89 24.05
N VAL A 111 16.06 -2.01 24.87
CA VAL A 111 17.38 -1.44 24.64
C VAL A 111 18.40 -2.57 24.75
N PRO A 112 19.23 -2.81 23.71
CA PRO A 112 20.27 -3.83 23.78
C PRO A 112 21.33 -3.56 24.86
N ASP A 113 21.90 -4.62 25.45
CA ASP A 113 22.99 -4.54 26.43
C ASP A 113 24.41 -4.47 25.82
N ASP A 114 24.49 -4.46 24.48
CA ASP A 114 25.72 -4.51 23.72
C ASP A 114 26.55 -3.20 23.90
N PRO A 115 27.84 -3.27 24.29
CA PRO A 115 28.63 -2.10 24.70
C PRO A 115 28.79 -0.99 23.65
N LEU A 116 28.73 -1.32 22.35
CA LEU A 116 28.88 -0.36 21.25
C LEU A 116 27.53 0.06 20.65
N TYR A 117 26.40 -0.48 21.11
CA TYR A 117 25.05 -0.07 20.67
C TYR A 117 24.83 1.46 20.77
N PRO A 118 25.30 2.19 21.80
CA PRO A 118 25.15 3.65 21.84
C PRO A 118 25.76 4.40 20.65
N GLN A 119 26.70 3.78 19.92
CA GLN A 119 27.37 4.34 18.75
C GLN A 119 26.60 4.05 17.44
N GLN A 120 25.64 3.13 17.46
CA GLN A 120 24.82 2.75 16.29
C GLN A 120 23.64 3.71 16.11
N TRP A 121 23.94 4.94 15.71
CA TRP A 121 22.94 5.98 15.42
C TRP A 121 21.87 5.51 14.42
N ASN A 122 22.24 4.63 13.51
CA ASN A 122 21.41 4.07 12.45
C ASN A 122 20.18 3.32 12.98
N LEU A 123 20.31 2.61 14.11
CA LEU A 123 19.20 1.85 14.69
C LEU A 123 18.15 2.79 15.30
N ARG A 124 18.58 3.89 15.92
CA ARG A 124 17.67 4.93 16.41
C ARG A 124 17.04 5.72 15.27
N ALA A 125 17.79 5.98 14.20
CA ALA A 125 17.30 6.72 13.04
C ALA A 125 16.10 6.04 12.35
N ILE A 126 16.02 4.71 12.40
CA ILE A 126 14.89 3.93 11.87
C ILE A 126 13.92 3.43 12.95
N ARG A 127 14.06 3.90 14.20
CA ARG A 127 13.19 3.55 15.35
C ARG A 127 13.15 2.05 15.64
N MET A 128 14.33 1.43 15.74
CA MET A 128 14.49 0.02 16.11
C MET A 128 14.08 -0.31 17.55
N PRO A 129 14.37 0.50 18.58
CA PRO A 129 13.95 0.19 19.96
C PRO A 129 12.47 -0.14 20.08
N GLU A 130 11.61 0.64 19.42
CA GLU A 130 10.16 0.41 19.40
C GLU A 130 9.75 -0.74 18.49
N ALA A 131 10.55 -1.08 17.49
CA ALA A 131 10.30 -2.19 16.57
C ALA A 131 10.60 -3.55 17.23
N TRP A 132 11.68 -3.64 18.01
CA TRP A 132 12.10 -4.86 18.69
C TRP A 132 11.15 -5.34 19.79
N ASP A 133 10.30 -4.45 20.30
CA ASP A 133 9.20 -4.79 21.21
C ASP A 133 8.11 -5.64 20.50
N ILE A 134 8.06 -5.60 19.16
CA ILE A 134 7.04 -6.26 18.34
C ILE A 134 7.59 -7.50 17.63
N SER A 135 8.76 -7.39 17.00
CA SER A 135 9.35 -8.43 16.16
C SER A 135 10.86 -8.36 16.22
N GLN A 136 11.53 -9.51 16.19
CA GLN A 136 13.00 -9.60 16.17
C GLN A 136 13.51 -10.40 14.95
N GLY A 137 12.59 -10.81 14.06
CA GLY A 137 12.89 -11.45 12.78
C GLY A 137 12.79 -12.98 12.81
N GLU A 138 12.11 -13.55 13.80
CA GLU A 138 12.02 -14.99 14.01
C GLU A 138 11.50 -15.75 12.78
N GLY A 139 12.21 -16.82 12.41
CA GLY A 139 11.76 -17.76 11.38
C GLY A 139 11.95 -17.28 9.93
N VAL A 140 12.50 -16.09 9.73
CA VAL A 140 12.80 -15.53 8.41
C VAL A 140 14.23 -15.85 8.00
N THR A 141 14.45 -16.19 6.73
CA THR A 141 15.79 -16.45 6.17
C THR A 141 16.15 -15.36 5.18
N VAL A 142 17.23 -14.64 5.46
CA VAL A 142 17.75 -13.56 4.62
C VAL A 142 19.04 -14.02 3.95
N ALA A 143 19.03 -14.08 2.63
CA ALA A 143 20.23 -14.34 1.84
C ALA A 143 21.05 -13.07 1.65
N VAL A 144 22.34 -13.19 1.97
CA VAL A 144 23.35 -12.15 1.77
C VAL A 144 24.17 -12.57 0.55
N VAL A 145 23.80 -12.03 -0.60
CA VAL A 145 24.45 -12.29 -1.89
C VAL A 145 25.55 -11.25 -2.07
N ASP A 146 26.77 -11.59 -1.65
CA ASP A 146 27.87 -10.63 -1.41
C ASP A 146 29.27 -11.31 -1.48
N THR A 147 30.28 -10.81 -0.77
CA THR A 147 31.67 -11.35 -0.70
C THR A 147 31.83 -12.59 0.17
N GLY A 148 30.72 -13.17 0.65
CA GLY A 148 30.71 -14.22 1.68
C GLY A 148 30.42 -13.66 3.08
N VAL A 149 30.33 -14.54 4.07
CA VAL A 149 30.12 -14.16 5.48
C VAL A 149 31.01 -15.01 6.39
N THR A 150 31.88 -14.34 7.15
CA THR A 150 32.70 -14.99 8.17
C THR A 150 32.02 -14.90 9.53
N ARG A 151 31.95 -16.03 10.25
CA ARG A 151 31.37 -16.08 11.61
C ARG A 151 32.34 -15.46 12.62
N VAL A 152 32.32 -14.14 12.72
CA VAL A 152 33.05 -13.37 13.73
C VAL A 152 32.43 -13.58 15.13
N PRO A 153 33.15 -13.28 16.24
CA PRO A 153 32.67 -13.55 17.59
C PRO A 153 31.27 -13.00 17.92
N ASP A 154 30.95 -11.83 17.38
CA ASP A 154 29.69 -11.13 17.61
C ASP A 154 28.57 -11.57 16.62
N LEU A 155 28.86 -12.56 15.77
CA LEU A 155 27.89 -13.37 15.01
C LEU A 155 27.72 -14.78 15.59
N ALA A 156 28.29 -15.08 16.76
CA ALA A 156 28.26 -16.43 17.33
C ALA A 156 26.85 -16.95 17.65
N GLN A 157 25.90 -16.06 17.96
CA GLN A 157 24.51 -16.43 18.23
C GLN A 157 23.61 -16.32 17.00
N THR A 158 24.09 -15.70 15.91
CA THR A 158 23.37 -15.60 14.65
C THR A 158 23.14 -16.98 14.06
N GLN A 159 21.91 -17.25 13.63
CA GLN A 159 21.59 -18.52 12.99
C GLN A 159 22.00 -18.47 11.52
N PHE A 160 22.85 -19.40 11.10
CA PHE A 160 23.25 -19.57 9.71
C PHE A 160 22.58 -20.80 9.13
N VAL A 161 22.06 -20.67 7.91
CA VAL A 161 21.66 -21.82 7.08
C VAL A 161 22.76 -22.12 6.06
N GLN A 162 22.64 -23.25 5.36
CA GLN A 162 23.61 -23.64 4.34
C GLN A 162 23.72 -22.57 3.26
N GLY A 163 24.94 -22.12 3.02
CA GLY A 163 25.29 -21.18 1.96
C GLY A 163 26.03 -21.87 0.81
N TYR A 164 26.46 -21.07 -0.16
CA TYR A 164 27.26 -21.55 -1.30
C TYR A 164 28.20 -20.45 -1.80
N ASP A 165 29.35 -20.87 -2.33
CA ASP A 165 30.34 -20.02 -2.94
C ASP A 165 30.37 -20.23 -4.45
N PHE A 166 29.89 -19.24 -5.20
CA PHE A 166 29.90 -19.24 -6.67
C PHE A 166 31.22 -18.73 -7.27
N VAL A 167 32.12 -18.17 -6.45
CA VAL A 167 33.42 -17.69 -6.92
C VAL A 167 34.40 -18.87 -7.04
N ASP A 168 34.44 -19.71 -6.02
CA ASP A 168 35.33 -20.88 -5.96
C ASP A 168 34.59 -22.22 -6.23
N ASP A 169 33.26 -22.18 -6.41
CA ASP A 169 32.35 -23.30 -6.70
C ASP A 169 32.37 -24.41 -5.64
N ASP A 170 32.17 -24.00 -4.37
CA ASP A 170 32.11 -24.90 -3.22
C ASP A 170 31.06 -24.47 -2.16
N GLU A 171 30.98 -25.23 -1.07
CA GLU A 171 30.04 -24.99 0.03
C GLU A 171 30.59 -24.06 1.13
N ASP A 172 31.73 -23.39 0.91
CA ASP A 172 32.40 -22.51 1.87
C ASP A 172 32.31 -21.02 1.48
N PRO A 173 31.20 -20.32 1.80
CA PRO A 173 31.02 -18.91 1.49
C PRO A 173 31.75 -17.99 2.50
N THR A 174 32.97 -18.33 2.90
CA THR A 174 33.77 -17.53 3.83
C THR A 174 34.10 -16.17 3.20
N ASP A 175 33.97 -15.10 4.00
CA ASP A 175 34.28 -13.74 3.53
C ASP A 175 35.79 -13.51 3.51
N LEU A 176 36.28 -12.97 2.40
CA LEU A 176 37.69 -12.58 2.23
C LEU A 176 37.87 -11.07 2.06
N ASN A 177 36.79 -10.30 2.09
CA ASN A 177 36.80 -8.85 1.90
C ASN A 177 36.42 -8.08 3.17
N GLY A 178 35.44 -8.59 3.92
CA GLY A 178 34.81 -7.94 5.06
C GLY A 178 33.54 -7.14 4.71
N HIS A 179 33.17 -7.07 3.44
CA HIS A 179 31.94 -6.38 3.03
C HIS A 179 30.70 -7.20 3.38
N GLY A 180 30.62 -8.45 2.94
CA GLY A 180 29.48 -9.32 3.19
C GLY A 180 29.27 -9.64 4.68
N THR A 181 30.34 -9.79 5.46
CA THR A 181 30.24 -9.94 6.92
C THR A 181 29.63 -8.71 7.60
N HIS A 182 30.01 -7.50 7.15
CA HIS A 182 29.45 -6.25 7.68
C HIS A 182 27.96 -6.10 7.32
N VAL A 183 27.60 -6.48 6.09
CA VAL A 183 26.21 -6.50 5.61
C VAL A 183 25.37 -7.50 6.42
N ALA A 184 25.87 -8.72 6.62
CA ALA A 184 25.22 -9.74 7.43
C ALA A 184 25.02 -9.30 8.88
N GLY A 185 26.02 -8.65 9.49
CA GLY A 185 25.92 -8.05 10.82
C GLY A 185 24.85 -6.96 10.90
N THR A 186 24.77 -6.09 9.90
CA THR A 186 23.70 -5.08 9.85
C THR A 186 22.30 -5.70 9.87
N ILE A 187 22.13 -6.86 9.24
CA ILE A 187 20.86 -7.60 9.25
C ILE A 187 20.65 -8.31 10.58
N ALA A 188 21.59 -9.14 11.02
CA ALA A 188 21.37 -10.08 12.12
C ALA A 188 22.60 -10.30 13.04
N GLN A 189 23.32 -9.23 13.39
CA GLN A 189 24.31 -9.29 14.46
C GLN A 189 23.70 -9.90 15.72
N SER A 190 24.46 -10.73 16.45
CA SER A 190 24.05 -11.17 17.79
C SER A 190 23.74 -9.93 18.64
N THR A 191 22.66 -9.97 19.42
CA THR A 191 22.20 -8.82 20.21
C THR A 191 21.83 -9.32 21.60
N ASN A 192 22.10 -8.52 22.63
CA ASN A 192 22.04 -8.95 24.04
C ASN A 192 23.03 -10.08 24.38
N ASN A 193 24.24 -10.02 23.83
CA ASN A 193 25.31 -10.97 24.13
C ASN A 193 26.44 -10.35 24.95
N THR A 194 26.26 -9.12 25.48
CA THR A 194 27.26 -8.33 26.20
C THR A 194 28.53 -8.00 25.41
N LEU A 195 28.52 -8.16 24.08
CA LEU A 195 29.63 -7.94 23.18
C LEU A 195 29.20 -6.99 22.06
N GLY A 196 30.14 -6.16 21.59
CA GLY A 196 29.98 -5.47 20.31
C GLY A 196 28.69 -4.66 20.13
N VAL A 197 27.94 -5.01 19.09
CA VAL A 197 26.91 -4.19 18.43
C VAL A 197 25.63 -5.00 18.17
N ALA A 198 24.52 -4.33 17.83
CA ALA A 198 23.23 -4.97 17.55
C ALA A 198 22.89 -5.04 16.05
N GLY A 199 22.05 -6.02 15.69
CA GLY A 199 21.53 -6.24 14.34
C GLY A 199 20.05 -5.86 14.23
N VAL A 200 19.58 -5.50 13.03
CA VAL A 200 18.17 -5.06 12.83
C VAL A 200 17.18 -6.19 13.14
N ALA A 201 17.39 -7.37 12.59
CA ALA A 201 16.59 -8.58 12.76
C ALA A 201 17.46 -9.70 13.36
N PHE A 202 17.93 -9.49 14.59
CA PHE A 202 18.92 -10.36 15.25
C PHE A 202 18.46 -11.80 15.53
N LYS A 203 17.18 -12.15 15.33
CA LYS A 203 16.68 -13.53 15.36
C LYS A 203 16.38 -14.12 13.98
N ALA A 204 16.65 -13.38 12.90
CA ALA A 204 16.59 -13.93 11.55
C ALA A 204 17.75 -14.90 11.29
N LYS A 205 17.57 -15.74 10.27
CA LYS A 205 18.62 -16.64 9.77
C LYS A 205 19.34 -15.99 8.61
N ILE A 206 20.66 -16.13 8.55
CA ILE A 206 21.50 -15.67 7.43
C ILE A 206 21.83 -16.84 6.52
N MET A 207 21.58 -16.67 5.22
CA MET A 207 22.08 -17.54 4.16
C MET A 207 23.25 -16.84 3.45
N PRO A 208 24.51 -17.23 3.71
CA PRO A 208 25.65 -16.62 3.05
C PRO A 208 25.76 -17.14 1.61
N VAL A 209 25.81 -16.23 0.63
CA VAL A 209 25.95 -16.58 -0.78
C VAL A 209 27.09 -15.74 -1.36
N ARG A 210 28.26 -16.35 -1.52
CA ARG A 210 29.45 -15.66 -2.02
C ARG A 210 29.40 -15.60 -3.54
N VAL A 211 29.34 -14.39 -4.09
CA VAL A 211 29.33 -14.10 -5.54
C VAL A 211 30.35 -13.03 -5.91
N LEU A 212 31.01 -12.43 -4.92
CA LEU A 212 32.07 -11.45 -5.08
C LEU A 212 33.37 -12.00 -4.49
N ASP A 213 34.49 -11.77 -5.16
CA ASP A 213 35.82 -12.18 -4.75
C ASP A 213 36.38 -11.33 -3.59
N ALA A 214 37.60 -11.64 -3.15
CA ALA A 214 38.30 -10.91 -2.09
C ALA A 214 38.52 -9.41 -2.41
N ASN A 215 38.42 -9.01 -3.68
CA ASN A 215 38.51 -7.62 -4.11
C ASN A 215 37.15 -6.91 -4.20
N GLY A 216 36.04 -7.64 -4.03
CA GLY A 216 34.68 -7.14 -4.14
C GLY A 216 34.13 -7.16 -5.57
N PHE A 217 34.72 -7.96 -6.46
CA PHE A 217 34.27 -8.10 -7.85
C PHE A 217 33.65 -9.48 -8.07
N GLY A 218 32.57 -9.52 -8.84
CA GLY A 218 31.92 -10.77 -9.24
C GLY A 218 31.44 -10.71 -10.66
N SER A 219 31.21 -11.87 -11.26
CA SER A 219 30.69 -11.95 -12.61
C SER A 219 29.16 -11.90 -12.63
N LEU A 220 28.58 -11.57 -13.79
CA LEU A 220 27.13 -11.61 -13.96
C LEU A 220 26.56 -13.02 -13.72
N SER A 221 27.26 -14.07 -14.13
CA SER A 221 26.83 -15.46 -13.94
C SER A 221 26.72 -15.80 -12.47
N ASP A 222 27.74 -15.49 -11.68
CA ASP A 222 27.81 -15.87 -10.26
C ASP A 222 26.69 -15.18 -9.46
N VAL A 223 26.44 -13.90 -9.74
CA VAL A 223 25.36 -13.16 -9.08
C VAL A 223 23.98 -13.71 -9.48
N VAL A 224 23.79 -14.06 -10.76
CA VAL A 224 22.54 -14.66 -11.25
C VAL A 224 22.30 -16.02 -10.60
N GLU A 225 23.32 -16.87 -10.54
CA GLU A 225 23.22 -18.18 -9.92
C GLU A 225 23.00 -18.08 -8.42
N GLY A 226 23.68 -17.15 -7.74
CA GLY A 226 23.46 -16.84 -6.33
C GLY A 226 22.02 -16.41 -6.02
N ILE A 227 21.41 -15.56 -6.85
CA ILE A 227 19.99 -15.17 -6.70
C ILE A 227 19.06 -16.39 -6.83
N ARG A 228 19.31 -17.25 -7.83
CA ARG A 228 18.50 -18.45 -8.05
C ARG A 228 18.67 -19.46 -6.92
N TYR A 229 19.91 -19.69 -6.50
CA TYR A 229 20.25 -20.56 -5.37
C TYR A 229 19.53 -20.11 -4.10
N ALA A 230 19.59 -18.82 -3.76
CA ALA A 230 18.92 -18.28 -2.59
C ALA A 230 17.39 -18.53 -2.63
N ALA A 231 16.76 -18.27 -3.79
CA ALA A 231 15.33 -18.51 -3.97
C ALA A 231 14.95 -20.00 -3.92
N ASP A 232 15.86 -20.89 -4.32
CA ASP A 232 15.63 -22.34 -4.35
C ASP A 232 15.86 -22.99 -2.98
N HIS A 233 16.72 -22.42 -2.14
CA HIS A 233 17.14 -22.98 -0.86
C HIS A 233 16.43 -22.34 0.34
N GLY A 234 15.30 -21.66 0.11
CA GLY A 234 14.39 -21.22 1.16
C GLY A 234 14.69 -19.84 1.77
N ALA A 235 15.50 -19.01 1.11
CA ALA A 235 15.56 -17.60 1.46
C ALA A 235 14.24 -16.92 1.07
N THR A 236 13.69 -16.12 1.98
CA THR A 236 12.47 -15.33 1.73
C THR A 236 12.79 -13.86 1.46
N ILE A 237 14.03 -13.44 1.73
CA ILE A 237 14.56 -12.12 1.42
C ILE A 237 15.96 -12.29 0.82
N ILE A 238 16.26 -11.55 -0.24
CA ILE A 238 17.60 -11.46 -0.83
C ILE A 238 18.10 -10.02 -0.71
N ASN A 239 19.24 -9.84 -0.05
CA ASN A 239 19.97 -8.58 0.04
C ASN A 239 21.09 -8.56 -1.01
N LEU A 240 21.04 -7.59 -1.92
CA LEU A 240 22.03 -7.33 -2.96
C LEU A 240 22.72 -6.00 -2.70
N SER A 241 23.75 -6.01 -1.86
CA SER A 241 24.59 -4.85 -1.56
C SER A 241 25.67 -4.60 -2.62
N LEU A 242 25.32 -4.86 -3.88
CA LEU A 242 26.16 -4.81 -5.06
C LEU A 242 25.44 -4.12 -6.21
N GLY A 243 26.18 -3.74 -7.25
CA GLY A 243 25.54 -3.21 -8.45
C GLY A 243 26.50 -2.95 -9.60
N SER A 244 25.91 -2.76 -10.77
CA SER A 244 26.57 -2.41 -12.03
C SER A 244 25.75 -1.36 -12.77
N ARG A 245 26.43 -0.57 -13.61
CA ARG A 245 25.76 0.39 -14.51
C ARG A 245 25.08 -0.29 -15.69
N ALA A 246 25.51 -1.51 -16.04
CA ALA A 246 24.99 -2.23 -17.19
C ALA A 246 23.75 -3.05 -16.81
N SER A 247 22.69 -2.93 -17.61
CA SER A 247 21.57 -3.87 -17.59
C SER A 247 21.95 -5.16 -18.30
N ALA A 248 21.47 -6.29 -17.80
CA ALA A 248 21.60 -7.59 -18.42
C ALA A 248 20.26 -8.33 -18.27
N ARG A 249 19.71 -8.79 -19.40
CA ARG A 249 18.45 -9.55 -19.42
C ARG A 249 18.49 -10.78 -18.51
N LEU A 250 19.64 -11.44 -18.43
CA LEU A 250 19.83 -12.60 -17.56
C LEU A 250 19.63 -12.26 -16.07
N MET A 251 20.06 -11.07 -15.65
CA MET A 251 19.83 -10.58 -14.28
C MET A 251 18.35 -10.28 -14.04
N GLU A 252 17.68 -9.64 -14.99
CA GLU A 252 16.24 -9.35 -14.90
C GLU A 252 15.40 -10.63 -14.79
N GLU A 253 15.73 -11.65 -15.58
CA GLU A 253 15.08 -12.97 -15.52
C GLU A 253 15.32 -13.68 -14.17
N ALA A 254 16.52 -13.54 -13.59
CA ALA A 254 16.84 -14.11 -12.27
C ALA A 254 16.05 -13.41 -11.14
N VAL A 255 15.96 -12.08 -11.19
CA VAL A 255 15.14 -11.29 -10.27
C VAL A 255 13.66 -11.68 -10.38
N ALA A 256 13.12 -11.72 -11.60
CA ALA A 256 11.72 -12.12 -11.82
C ALA A 256 11.45 -13.56 -11.34
N TYR A 257 12.42 -14.47 -11.51
CA TYR A 257 12.34 -15.84 -10.99
C TYR A 257 12.25 -15.85 -9.46
N ALA A 258 13.16 -15.16 -8.77
CA ALA A 258 13.14 -15.08 -7.30
C ALA A 258 11.85 -14.45 -6.78
N HIS A 259 11.37 -13.36 -7.40
CA HIS A 259 10.09 -12.73 -7.03
C HIS A 259 8.91 -13.68 -7.24
N SER A 260 8.87 -14.44 -8.34
CA SER A 260 7.82 -15.42 -8.59
C SER A 260 7.76 -16.56 -7.57
N LYS A 261 8.86 -16.80 -6.83
CA LYS A 261 8.92 -17.71 -5.69
C LYS A 261 8.49 -17.09 -4.36
N GLY A 262 8.08 -15.83 -4.37
CA GLY A 262 7.67 -15.08 -3.18
C GLY A 262 8.85 -14.49 -2.40
N VAL A 263 10.00 -14.30 -3.04
CA VAL A 263 11.20 -13.73 -2.38
C VAL A 263 11.21 -12.21 -2.53
N THR A 264 11.39 -11.49 -1.43
CA THR A 264 11.57 -10.03 -1.43
C THR A 264 13.00 -9.69 -1.80
N ILE A 265 13.22 -8.91 -2.85
CA ILE A 265 14.55 -8.60 -3.38
C ILE A 265 14.85 -7.13 -3.10
N ILE A 266 15.99 -6.85 -2.48
CA ILE A 266 16.36 -5.51 -2.02
C ILE A 266 17.78 -5.23 -2.48
N ALA A 267 18.01 -4.10 -3.14
CA ALA A 267 19.31 -3.81 -3.74
C ALA A 267 19.75 -2.35 -3.59
N ALA A 268 21.07 -2.17 -3.57
CA ALA A 268 21.72 -0.88 -3.40
C ALA A 268 21.57 0.03 -4.63
N ALA A 269 21.20 1.30 -4.42
CA ALA A 269 21.01 2.24 -5.53
C ALA A 269 22.31 2.67 -6.24
N GLY A 270 23.47 2.51 -5.60
CA GLY A 270 24.79 2.89 -6.11
C GLY A 270 25.39 4.13 -5.43
N ASN A 271 26.68 4.37 -5.64
CA ASN A 271 27.52 5.25 -4.81
C ASN A 271 28.25 6.34 -5.61
N GLU A 272 27.65 6.85 -6.69
CA GLU A 272 28.30 7.77 -7.62
C GLU A 272 27.68 9.17 -7.65
N ASN A 273 26.78 9.46 -6.72
CA ASN A 273 25.99 10.70 -6.66
C ASN A 273 25.30 11.03 -7.99
N SER A 274 24.81 9.99 -8.66
CA SER A 274 24.18 10.06 -9.98
C SER A 274 22.65 10.03 -9.86
N SER A 275 21.96 10.69 -10.78
CA SER A 275 20.50 10.56 -10.96
C SER A 275 20.07 9.24 -11.63
N GLN A 276 21.02 8.31 -11.80
CA GLN A 276 20.80 6.98 -12.35
C GLN A 276 21.06 5.92 -11.27
N VAL A 277 20.00 5.22 -10.90
CA VAL A 277 20.08 4.04 -10.03
C VAL A 277 20.72 2.88 -10.78
N SER A 278 21.63 2.17 -10.10
CA SER A 278 22.34 1.01 -10.63
C SER A 278 21.45 -0.22 -10.80
N TYR A 279 21.89 -1.18 -11.61
CA TYR A 279 21.29 -2.51 -11.67
C TYR A 279 21.98 -3.44 -10.65
N PRO A 280 21.26 -4.33 -9.94
CA PRO A 280 19.88 -4.74 -10.19
C PRO A 280 18.80 -3.87 -9.53
N ALA A 281 19.15 -2.87 -8.71
CA ALA A 281 18.16 -2.05 -7.99
C ALA A 281 17.10 -1.41 -8.89
N ARG A 282 17.44 -1.07 -10.14
CA ARG A 282 16.50 -0.47 -11.09
C ARG A 282 15.52 -1.47 -11.75
N TYR A 283 15.67 -2.78 -11.59
CA TYR A 283 14.74 -3.73 -12.19
C TYR A 283 13.37 -3.70 -11.50
N PRO A 284 12.28 -4.04 -12.22
CA PRO A 284 11.01 -4.34 -11.59
C PRO A 284 11.17 -5.43 -10.52
N HIS A 285 10.33 -5.39 -9.48
CA HIS A 285 10.34 -6.35 -8.37
C HIS A 285 11.55 -6.27 -7.42
N VAL A 286 12.42 -5.26 -7.59
CA VAL A 286 13.52 -4.97 -6.67
C VAL A 286 13.21 -3.68 -5.92
N ILE A 287 13.38 -3.72 -4.60
CA ILE A 287 13.27 -2.53 -3.75
C ILE A 287 14.62 -1.82 -3.79
N ALA A 288 14.66 -0.67 -4.47
CA ALA A 288 15.87 0.13 -4.60
C ALA A 288 16.10 1.03 -3.37
N VAL A 289 17.28 0.89 -2.75
CA VAL A 289 17.60 1.57 -1.50
C VAL A 289 18.68 2.65 -1.68
N SER A 290 18.31 3.90 -1.39
CA SER A 290 19.26 5.02 -1.30
C SER A 290 19.79 5.18 0.14
N ALA A 291 20.93 5.87 0.28
CA ALA A 291 21.62 6.03 1.55
C ALA A 291 21.40 7.42 2.17
N THR A 292 21.20 7.45 3.48
CA THR A 292 21.20 8.68 4.30
C THR A 292 22.33 8.73 5.31
N GLY A 293 22.72 9.95 5.67
CA GLY A 293 23.63 10.23 6.79
C GLY A 293 22.90 10.30 8.15
N PRO A 294 23.65 10.57 9.24
CA PRO A 294 23.10 10.71 10.60
C PRO A 294 22.12 11.86 10.79
N ASP A 295 22.26 12.93 10.00
CA ASP A 295 21.32 14.05 9.93
C ASP A 295 20.02 13.70 9.17
N GLY A 296 19.97 12.49 8.60
CA GLY A 296 18.88 12.01 7.77
C GLY A 296 18.80 12.68 6.40
N SER A 297 19.85 13.39 5.97
CA SER A 297 19.98 13.90 4.60
C SER A 297 20.52 12.81 3.67
N LYS A 298 20.31 12.94 2.35
CA LYS A 298 20.89 12.04 1.36
C LYS A 298 22.41 12.03 1.52
N ALA A 299 23.00 10.84 1.65
CA ALA A 299 24.44 10.70 1.71
C ALA A 299 25.11 11.31 0.46
N PRO A 300 26.26 11.99 0.58
CA PRO A 300 26.90 12.69 -0.53
C PRO A 300 27.18 11.82 -1.76
N TYR A 301 27.44 10.53 -1.55
CA TYR A 301 27.71 9.55 -2.60
C TYR A 301 26.47 8.84 -3.14
N SER A 302 25.31 8.87 -2.45
CA SER A 302 24.16 8.05 -2.85
C SER A 302 23.62 8.47 -4.21
N ASN A 303 23.39 7.48 -5.09
CA ASN A 303 22.58 7.67 -6.28
C ASN A 303 21.11 7.96 -5.89
N TYR A 304 20.39 8.60 -6.81
CA TYR A 304 19.04 9.10 -6.61
C TYR A 304 18.24 9.10 -7.92
N GLY A 305 16.98 9.53 -7.88
CA GLY A 305 16.13 9.67 -9.07
C GLY A 305 15.04 8.61 -9.15
N VAL A 306 14.37 8.52 -10.29
CA VAL A 306 13.11 7.77 -10.51
C VAL A 306 13.16 6.30 -10.10
N GLY A 307 14.35 5.69 -10.04
CA GLY A 307 14.52 4.30 -9.65
C GLY A 307 14.68 4.05 -8.15
N VAL A 308 14.58 5.06 -7.27
CA VAL A 308 14.69 4.88 -5.81
C VAL A 308 13.31 4.65 -5.20
N ASP A 309 13.17 3.58 -4.41
CA ASP A 309 11.91 3.24 -3.71
C ASP A 309 11.89 3.72 -2.26
N ILE A 310 13.01 3.63 -1.55
CA ILE A 310 13.11 3.98 -0.13
C ILE A 310 14.54 4.39 0.24
N ALA A 311 14.68 5.21 1.27
CA ALA A 311 15.98 5.60 1.83
C ALA A 311 16.23 4.98 3.19
N ALA A 312 17.45 4.54 3.46
CA ALA A 312 17.85 3.99 4.75
C ALA A 312 19.26 4.46 5.19
N PRO A 313 19.64 4.30 6.47
CA PRO A 313 20.96 4.68 6.97
C PRO A 313 22.10 3.99 6.21
N GLY A 314 22.88 4.75 5.45
CA GLY A 314 24.07 4.26 4.76
C GLY A 314 25.38 4.90 5.24
N GLY A 315 25.29 5.95 6.05
CA GLY A 315 26.44 6.65 6.62
C GLY A 315 26.97 7.79 5.76
N ALA A 316 27.64 8.74 6.42
CA ALA A 316 28.25 9.92 5.79
C ALA A 316 29.56 10.27 6.52
N LYS A 317 30.46 9.29 6.60
CA LYS A 317 31.74 9.39 7.28
C LYS A 317 32.69 10.34 6.54
N THR A 318 33.37 11.17 7.30
CA THR A 318 34.49 12.00 6.82
C THR A 318 35.73 11.66 7.64
N PRO A 319 36.94 12.09 7.24
CA PRO A 319 38.14 11.92 8.07
C PRO A 319 37.99 12.50 9.49
N GLU A 320 37.19 13.56 9.62
CA GLU A 320 36.92 14.24 10.90
C GLU A 320 35.83 13.55 11.70
N HIS A 321 34.89 12.87 11.02
CA HIS A 321 33.73 12.20 11.62
C HIS A 321 33.59 10.75 11.14
N PRO A 322 34.52 9.85 11.50
CA PRO A 322 34.43 8.43 11.15
C PRO A 322 33.19 7.74 11.75
N GLU A 323 32.70 8.23 12.89
CA GLU A 323 31.53 7.74 13.62
C GLU A 323 30.20 7.92 12.86
N HIS A 324 30.18 8.74 11.82
CA HIS A 324 29.02 8.89 10.93
C HIS A 324 28.83 7.72 9.96
N GLY A 325 29.71 6.72 9.97
CA GLY A 325 29.50 5.45 9.28
C GLY A 325 28.55 4.50 10.01
N ILE A 326 28.33 3.32 9.43
CA ILE A 326 27.59 2.22 10.05
C ILE A 326 28.60 1.29 10.72
N LEU A 327 28.49 1.14 12.03
CA LEU A 327 29.36 0.30 12.84
C LEU A 327 28.84 -1.13 12.90
N GLN A 328 29.65 -2.09 12.45
CA GLN A 328 29.43 -3.53 12.67
C GLN A 328 30.75 -4.27 12.93
N GLN A 329 30.67 -5.46 13.54
CA GLN A 329 31.82 -6.36 13.53
C GLN A 329 31.96 -7.01 12.15
N THR A 330 33.17 -7.01 11.62
CA THR A 330 33.53 -7.63 10.35
C THR A 330 34.95 -8.19 10.45
N ILE A 331 35.56 -8.56 9.34
CA ILE A 331 36.94 -9.02 9.25
C ILE A 331 37.86 -7.92 8.72
N ASN A 332 39.11 -7.94 9.15
CA ASN A 332 40.13 -7.05 8.63
C ASN A 332 40.50 -7.48 7.20
N ARG A 333 40.29 -6.61 6.21
CA ARG A 333 40.65 -6.91 4.80
C ARG A 333 42.12 -7.30 4.61
N ARG A 334 43.04 -6.81 5.45
CA ARG A 334 44.46 -7.17 5.38
C ARG A 334 44.78 -8.51 6.04
N ASN A 335 43.92 -8.94 6.97
CA ASN A 335 44.04 -10.21 7.67
C ASN A 335 42.63 -10.76 7.91
N PRO A 336 42.05 -11.51 6.96
CA PRO A 336 40.67 -12.00 7.04
C PRO A 336 40.34 -12.82 8.29
N ASN A 337 41.35 -13.36 8.97
CA ASN A 337 41.20 -14.12 10.21
C ASN A 337 41.07 -13.23 11.47
N GLU A 338 41.22 -11.91 11.33
CA GLU A 338 41.15 -10.96 12.44
C GLU A 338 39.78 -10.26 12.45
N PRO A 339 38.90 -10.55 13.43
CA PRO A 339 37.64 -9.84 13.58
C PRO A 339 37.90 -8.42 14.12
N VAL A 340 37.24 -7.42 13.52
CA VAL A 340 37.38 -6.00 13.85
C VAL A 340 36.02 -5.31 13.83
N PHE A 341 35.83 -4.30 14.69
CA PHE A 341 34.69 -3.40 14.57
C PHE A 341 35.05 -2.25 13.62
N ALA A 342 34.25 -2.05 12.57
CA ALA A 342 34.56 -1.07 11.52
C ALA A 342 33.34 -0.24 11.10
N TYR A 343 33.60 1.04 10.81
CA TYR A 343 32.64 1.97 10.24
C TYR A 343 32.70 1.96 8.72
N PHE A 344 31.69 1.38 8.08
CA PHE A 344 31.52 1.41 6.63
C PHE A 344 30.49 2.47 6.21
N GLN A 345 30.51 2.85 4.94
CA GLN A 345 29.47 3.68 4.36
C GLN A 345 29.15 3.24 2.95
N GLY A 346 27.90 3.39 2.53
CA GLY A 346 27.45 3.04 1.20
C GLY A 346 25.94 2.80 1.15
N THR A 347 25.39 2.82 -0.06
CA THR A 347 24.06 2.21 -0.31
C THR A 347 24.07 0.71 0.03
N SER A 348 25.23 0.07 -0.06
CA SER A 348 25.49 -1.29 0.45
C SER A 348 25.27 -1.45 1.95
N MET A 349 25.40 -0.38 2.75
CA MET A 349 25.07 -0.38 4.18
C MET A 349 23.62 0.04 4.44
N ALA A 350 22.99 0.80 3.54
CA ALA A 350 21.57 1.14 3.63
C ALA A 350 20.65 -0.06 3.32
N THR A 351 21.00 -0.83 2.30
CA THR A 351 20.26 -2.02 1.83
C THR A 351 19.98 -3.04 2.95
N PRO A 352 20.95 -3.47 3.79
CA PRO A 352 20.70 -4.44 4.85
C PRO A 352 19.78 -3.92 5.97
N HIS A 353 19.64 -2.60 6.16
CA HIS A 353 18.64 -2.07 7.08
C HIS A 353 17.22 -2.36 6.57
N VAL A 354 16.99 -2.15 5.27
CA VAL A 354 15.69 -2.45 4.64
C VAL A 354 15.45 -3.97 4.64
N ALA A 355 16.49 -4.78 4.38
CA ALA A 355 16.38 -6.24 4.45
C ALA A 355 16.05 -6.75 5.86
N GLY A 356 16.68 -6.17 6.88
CA GLY A 356 16.34 -6.44 8.28
C GLY A 356 14.89 -6.08 8.59
N VAL A 357 14.43 -4.86 8.26
CA VAL A 357 13.03 -4.46 8.52
C VAL A 357 12.03 -5.31 7.73
N ALA A 358 12.35 -5.67 6.48
CA ALA A 358 11.56 -6.61 5.70
C ALA A 358 11.44 -7.96 6.41
N ALA A 359 12.52 -8.44 7.05
CA ALA A 359 12.48 -9.66 7.84
C ALA A 359 11.58 -9.53 9.07
N LEU A 360 11.62 -8.38 9.75
CA LEU A 360 10.71 -8.11 10.86
C LEU A 360 9.25 -8.14 10.41
N ILE A 361 8.93 -7.58 9.24
CA ILE A 361 7.59 -7.59 8.64
C ILE A 361 7.16 -9.01 8.26
N GLN A 362 8.02 -9.78 7.60
CA GLN A 362 7.71 -11.16 7.22
C GLN A 362 7.48 -12.07 8.44
N ALA A 363 8.19 -11.84 9.54
CA ALA A 363 7.97 -12.54 10.81
C ALA A 363 6.56 -12.30 11.40
N GLN A 364 5.89 -11.20 11.03
CA GLN A 364 4.48 -10.92 11.40
C GLN A 364 3.46 -11.60 10.48
N GLY A 365 3.91 -12.42 9.52
CA GLY A 365 3.05 -13.22 8.65
C GLY A 365 2.79 -12.64 7.26
N ILE A 366 3.31 -11.45 6.95
CA ILE A 366 3.22 -10.85 5.61
C ILE A 366 4.33 -11.43 4.73
N LYS A 367 4.03 -12.50 3.99
CA LYS A 367 5.03 -13.23 3.19
C LYS A 367 5.08 -12.84 1.71
N ASP A 368 4.05 -12.17 1.20
CA ASP A 368 3.99 -11.73 -0.19
C ASP A 368 4.96 -10.55 -0.41
N PRO A 369 5.94 -10.67 -1.33
CA PRO A 369 6.95 -9.63 -1.54
C PRO A 369 6.36 -8.28 -1.93
N ASP A 370 5.27 -8.25 -2.70
CA ASP A 370 4.62 -7.00 -3.10
C ASP A 370 3.96 -6.31 -1.89
N LYS A 371 3.45 -7.11 -0.94
CA LYS A 371 2.89 -6.59 0.31
C LYS A 371 3.96 -6.12 1.28
N VAL A 372 5.12 -6.77 1.31
CA VAL A 372 6.27 -6.30 2.08
C VAL A 372 6.75 -4.95 1.54
N GLU A 373 6.90 -4.81 0.22
CA GLU A 373 7.24 -3.53 -0.42
C GLU A 373 6.20 -2.45 -0.09
N GLU A 374 4.90 -2.76 -0.23
CA GLU A 374 3.82 -1.83 0.08
C GLU A 374 3.89 -1.34 1.53
N VAL A 375 4.09 -2.24 2.50
CA VAL A 375 4.22 -1.88 3.92
C VAL A 375 5.41 -0.95 4.12
N LEU A 376 6.59 -1.30 3.59
CA LEU A 376 7.81 -0.50 3.72
C LEU A 376 7.63 0.92 3.17
N LYS A 377 7.07 1.05 1.96
CA LYS A 377 6.88 2.35 1.30
C LYS A 377 5.81 3.18 2.01
N MET A 378 4.72 2.56 2.45
CA MET A 378 3.63 3.28 3.12
C MET A 378 3.93 3.61 4.59
N SER A 379 4.90 2.95 5.21
CA SER A 379 5.37 3.25 6.57
C SER A 379 6.54 4.21 6.61
N ALA A 380 7.20 4.44 5.47
CA ALA A 380 8.33 5.34 5.37
C ALA A 380 7.96 6.76 5.84
N THR A 381 8.90 7.44 6.50
CA THR A 381 8.72 8.83 6.92
C THR A 381 8.97 9.75 5.72
N PRO A 382 7.94 10.43 5.19
CA PRO A 382 8.08 11.24 3.98
C PRO A 382 8.97 12.45 4.25
N VAL A 383 9.74 12.86 3.24
CA VAL A 383 10.58 14.06 3.28
C VAL A 383 9.98 15.11 2.35
N PRO A 384 9.34 16.17 2.88
CA PRO A 384 8.73 17.21 2.05
C PRO A 384 9.76 17.92 1.17
N GLY A 385 9.37 18.25 -0.06
CA GLY A 385 10.22 19.03 -0.97
C GLY A 385 11.30 18.23 -1.72
N ASP A 386 11.22 16.90 -1.71
CA ASP A 386 12.13 16.03 -2.48
C ASP A 386 11.80 16.05 -3.99
N LYS A 387 12.29 17.08 -4.69
CA LYS A 387 12.07 17.24 -6.13
C LYS A 387 12.88 16.26 -6.99
N GLN A 388 13.96 15.69 -6.45
CA GLN A 388 14.92 14.88 -7.21
C GLN A 388 14.81 13.38 -6.91
N ASN A 389 13.83 12.98 -6.09
CA ASN A 389 13.62 11.61 -5.61
C ASN A 389 14.88 11.04 -4.95
N PHE A 390 15.38 11.76 -3.96
CA PHE A 390 16.47 11.31 -3.09
C PHE A 390 16.02 10.21 -2.14
N TYR A 391 14.76 10.25 -1.69
CA TYR A 391 14.26 9.38 -0.63
C TYR A 391 13.22 8.35 -1.08
N GLY A 392 12.80 8.36 -2.34
CA GLY A 392 11.71 7.50 -2.79
C GLY A 392 10.42 7.80 -2.04
N ALA A 393 9.83 6.78 -1.42
CA ALA A 393 8.67 6.91 -0.54
C ALA A 393 9.00 7.66 0.78
N GLY A 394 10.27 7.71 1.18
CA GLY A 394 10.73 8.37 2.40
C GLY A 394 11.85 7.62 3.10
N ARG A 395 12.17 8.06 4.33
CA ARG A 395 13.16 7.40 5.19
C ARG A 395 12.55 6.17 5.88
N LEU A 396 13.28 5.07 5.90
CA LEU A 396 12.90 3.82 6.54
C LEU A 396 12.52 4.04 8.01
N ASP A 397 11.43 3.40 8.42
CA ASP A 397 10.87 3.53 9.76
C ASP A 397 10.31 2.18 10.21
N ALA A 398 11.08 1.45 11.01
CA ALA A 398 10.80 0.08 11.42
C ALA A 398 9.57 0.00 12.35
N ALA A 399 9.45 0.95 13.29
CA ALA A 399 8.33 0.98 14.21
C ALA A 399 6.98 1.21 13.49
N LYS A 400 6.93 2.14 12.51
CA LYS A 400 5.72 2.33 11.69
C LYS A 400 5.45 1.11 10.81
N ALA A 401 6.49 0.50 10.23
CA ALA A 401 6.36 -0.70 9.42
C ALA A 401 5.71 -1.83 10.21
N LEU A 402 6.20 -2.09 11.42
CA LEU A 402 5.66 -3.14 12.28
C LEU A 402 4.30 -2.81 12.86
N ALA A 403 4.03 -1.57 13.26
CA ALA A 403 2.69 -1.15 13.68
C ALA A 403 1.65 -1.38 12.57
N ARG A 404 2.03 -1.14 11.31
CA ARG A 404 1.19 -1.42 10.14
C ARG A 404 1.08 -2.91 9.84
N ALA A 405 2.16 -3.68 9.99
CA ALA A 405 2.17 -5.12 9.75
C ALA A 405 1.37 -5.90 10.80
N THR A 406 1.36 -5.45 12.06
CA THR A 406 0.68 -6.11 13.19
C THR A 406 -0.76 -5.70 13.40
N GLY A 407 -1.24 -4.66 12.69
CA GLY A 407 -2.64 -4.26 12.79
C GLY A 407 -3.01 -3.58 14.10
N GLN A 408 -2.23 -2.58 14.57
CA GLN A 408 -2.90 -1.45 15.20
C GLN A 408 -3.73 -0.74 14.13
N GLN A 409 -4.99 -1.20 14.06
CA GLN A 409 -6.01 -1.00 13.06
C GLN A 409 -5.85 -1.86 11.79
N GLU A 410 -6.57 -2.99 11.75
CA GLU A 410 -7.57 -3.11 10.69
C GLU A 410 -8.29 -1.75 10.60
N GLU A 411 -7.84 -0.88 9.71
CA GLU A 411 -8.62 0.31 9.43
C GLU A 411 -9.96 -0.20 8.93
N ASN A 412 -11.00 0.05 9.74
CA ASN A 412 -12.38 -0.17 9.34
C ASN A 412 -12.48 0.32 7.88
N PRO A 413 -12.98 -0.48 6.93
CA PRO A 413 -13.07 -0.08 5.53
C PRO A 413 -13.73 1.30 5.35
N LEU A 414 -14.61 1.68 6.28
CA LEU A 414 -15.22 3.01 6.37
C LEU A 414 -14.24 4.12 6.78
N LEU A 415 -13.29 3.85 7.68
CA LEU A 415 -12.28 4.81 8.11
C LEU A 415 -11.22 5.03 7.04
N LEU A 416 -10.80 3.96 6.34
CA LEU A 416 -9.91 4.06 5.18
C LEU A 416 -10.60 4.83 4.05
N TRP A 417 -11.86 4.49 3.76
CA TRP A 417 -12.69 5.22 2.80
C TRP A 417 -12.87 6.70 3.20
N LEU A 418 -13.07 6.99 4.49
CA LEU A 418 -13.23 8.35 5.00
C LEU A 418 -11.92 9.14 4.90
N LYS A 419 -10.77 8.53 5.22
CA LYS A 419 -9.45 9.15 5.06
C LYS A 419 -9.16 9.45 3.59
N ASP A 420 -9.39 8.49 2.71
CA ASP A 420 -9.23 8.67 1.26
C ASP A 420 -10.15 9.77 0.71
N PHE A 421 -11.39 9.83 1.22
CA PHE A 421 -12.36 10.86 0.84
C PHE A 421 -11.94 12.24 1.35
N LEU A 422 -11.54 12.36 2.62
CA LEU A 422 -11.06 13.62 3.20
C LEU A 422 -9.77 14.10 2.54
N GLN A 423 -8.88 13.18 2.16
CA GLN A 423 -7.67 13.50 1.41
C GLN A 423 -8.00 13.95 -0.02
N TYR A 424 -8.97 13.32 -0.69
CA TYR A 424 -9.52 13.79 -1.96
C TYR A 424 -10.11 15.21 -1.84
N LEU A 425 -10.85 15.50 -0.77
CA LEU A 425 -11.38 16.85 -0.51
C LEU A 425 -10.27 17.87 -0.31
N ASN A 426 -9.22 17.52 0.44
CA ASN A 426 -8.09 18.40 0.71
C ASN A 426 -7.29 18.70 -0.57
N ASN A 427 -6.93 17.65 -1.32
CA ASN A 427 -6.08 17.77 -2.52
C ASN A 427 -6.74 18.55 -3.66
N ASN A 428 -8.07 18.54 -3.73
CA ASN A 428 -8.84 19.28 -4.74
C ASN A 428 -9.38 20.63 -4.22
N GLY A 429 -8.98 21.05 -3.00
CA GLY A 429 -9.35 22.35 -2.43
C GLY A 429 -10.80 22.48 -1.97
N TYR A 430 -11.55 21.38 -1.89
CA TYR A 430 -12.96 21.37 -1.49
C TYR A 430 -13.18 21.61 0.01
N LEU A 431 -12.12 21.63 0.83
CA LEU A 431 -12.19 22.02 2.24
C LEU A 431 -12.26 23.54 2.45
N ASN A 432 -12.10 24.36 1.39
CA ASN A 432 -12.20 25.81 1.50
C ASN A 432 -13.68 26.24 1.68
N PRO A 433 -14.04 26.96 2.77
CA PRO A 433 -15.42 27.40 2.99
C PRO A 433 -15.97 28.25 1.85
N ARG A 434 -15.12 29.05 1.18
CA ARG A 434 -15.55 29.88 0.03
C ARG A 434 -16.13 29.02 -1.09
N PHE A 435 -15.57 27.83 -1.37
CA PHE A 435 -16.07 26.95 -2.43
C PHE A 435 -17.55 26.60 -2.27
N TRP A 436 -18.02 26.39 -1.04
CA TRP A 436 -19.40 25.98 -0.77
C TRP A 436 -20.39 27.16 -0.77
N PHE A 437 -19.95 28.35 -0.37
CA PHE A 437 -20.84 29.49 -0.13
C PHE A 437 -20.83 30.57 -1.24
N ASP A 438 -19.93 30.49 -2.23
CA ASP A 438 -19.78 31.49 -3.31
C ASP A 438 -20.92 31.52 -4.37
N GLY A 439 -22.03 30.80 -4.15
CA GLY A 439 -23.14 30.70 -5.13
C GLY A 439 -24.55 30.59 -4.53
N GLY A 440 -24.69 30.84 -3.23
CA GLY A 440 -25.96 30.71 -2.50
C GLY A 440 -26.44 29.26 -2.31
N PRO A 441 -27.56 29.04 -1.59
CA PRO A 441 -28.05 27.71 -1.20
C PRO A 441 -28.38 26.78 -2.38
N ILE A 442 -28.77 27.36 -3.51
CA ILE A 442 -29.19 26.63 -4.73
C ILE A 442 -27.98 25.95 -5.40
N ALA A 443 -26.79 26.55 -5.33
CA ALA A 443 -25.56 25.99 -5.91
C ALA A 443 -24.93 24.89 -5.03
N LEU A 444 -25.41 24.72 -3.79
CA LEU A 444 -24.86 23.75 -2.84
C LEU A 444 -25.13 22.30 -3.28
N VAL A 445 -26.35 22.01 -3.74
CA VAL A 445 -26.77 20.65 -4.12
C VAL A 445 -26.01 20.13 -5.35
N PRO A 446 -25.85 20.90 -6.46
CA PRO A 446 -25.03 20.48 -7.59
C PRO A 446 -23.55 20.28 -7.24
N LYS A 447 -22.97 21.14 -6.38
CA LYS A 447 -21.57 21.01 -5.93
C LYS A 447 -21.37 19.74 -5.09
N LEU A 448 -22.33 19.41 -4.24
CA LEU A 448 -22.29 18.20 -3.41
C LEU A 448 -22.38 16.94 -4.28
N LEU A 449 -23.27 16.92 -5.27
CA LEU A 449 -23.37 15.84 -6.24
C LEU A 449 -22.12 15.70 -7.10
N MET A 450 -21.50 16.80 -7.51
CA MET A 450 -20.25 16.80 -8.28
C MET A 450 -19.08 16.21 -7.48
N VAL A 451 -18.90 16.62 -6.21
CA VAL A 451 -17.81 16.16 -5.35
C VAL A 451 -17.96 14.69 -4.99
N VAL A 452 -19.16 14.27 -4.59
CA VAL A 452 -19.45 12.87 -4.25
C VAL A 452 -19.41 11.99 -5.50
N GLY A 453 -20.01 12.43 -6.60
CA GLY A 453 -20.00 11.72 -7.88
C GLY A 453 -18.60 11.56 -8.46
N GLY A 454 -17.78 12.62 -8.41
CA GLY A 454 -16.38 12.58 -8.85
C GLY A 454 -15.53 11.59 -8.05
N TYR A 455 -15.72 11.53 -6.72
CA TYR A 455 -15.03 10.56 -5.89
C TYR A 455 -15.47 9.12 -6.18
N ILE A 456 -16.77 8.87 -6.36
CA ILE A 456 -17.29 7.54 -6.73
C ILE A 456 -16.71 7.08 -8.08
N ILE A 457 -16.66 7.97 -9.08
CA ILE A 457 -16.05 7.67 -10.37
C ILE A 457 -14.56 7.35 -10.23
N LEU A 458 -13.82 8.10 -9.42
CA LEU A 458 -12.41 7.83 -9.15
C LEU A 458 -12.19 6.45 -8.50
N VAL A 459 -13.05 6.06 -7.55
CA VAL A 459 -13.02 4.75 -6.91
C VAL A 459 -13.33 3.64 -7.91
N LEU A 460 -14.35 3.84 -8.77
CA LEU A 460 -14.68 2.91 -9.85
C LEU A 460 -13.52 2.76 -10.83
N ILE A 461 -12.87 3.87 -11.21
CA ILE A 461 -11.68 3.88 -12.07
C ILE A 461 -10.53 3.10 -11.42
N ARG A 462 -10.22 3.33 -10.14
CA ARG A 462 -9.16 2.61 -9.41
C ARG A 462 -9.45 1.12 -9.29
N TRP A 463 -10.70 0.75 -9.02
CA TRP A 463 -11.10 -0.66 -8.90
C TRP A 463 -11.05 -1.39 -10.24
N TRP A 464 -11.29 -0.67 -11.34
CA TRP A 464 -11.36 -1.24 -12.68
C TRP A 464 -10.03 -1.17 -13.45
N LEU A 465 -9.09 -0.31 -13.04
CA LEU A 465 -7.73 -0.18 -13.58
C LEU A 465 -6.66 -1.04 -12.85
N ALA A 466 -7.04 -1.87 -11.88
CA ALA A 466 -6.15 -2.91 -11.36
C ALA A 466 -5.67 -3.83 -12.51
N PRO A 467 -4.39 -4.25 -12.54
CA PRO A 467 -3.72 -4.63 -13.78
C PRO A 467 -4.32 -5.90 -14.39
N LYS A 468 -5.09 -5.74 -15.47
CA LYS A 468 -5.41 -6.80 -16.43
C LYS A 468 -5.10 -6.31 -17.85
N PRO A 469 -4.55 -7.17 -18.72
CA PRO A 469 -3.82 -6.75 -19.91
C PRO A 469 -4.70 -5.97 -20.90
N MET A 470 -4.34 -4.70 -21.09
CA MET A 470 -4.96 -3.77 -22.01
C MET A 470 -4.62 -4.14 -23.45
N LEU A 471 -5.57 -4.76 -24.15
CA LEU A 471 -5.69 -4.69 -25.63
C LEU A 471 -7.12 -5.08 -26.12
N ALA A 472 -8.03 -5.48 -25.21
CA ALA A 472 -9.41 -5.85 -25.55
C ALA A 472 -10.49 -4.83 -25.11
N THR A 473 -10.18 -3.84 -24.26
CA THR A 473 -11.18 -2.99 -23.58
C THR A 473 -11.51 -1.66 -24.27
N ALA A 474 -10.61 -1.11 -25.09
CA ALA A 474 -10.85 0.19 -25.74
C ALA A 474 -12.05 0.17 -26.72
N PRO A 475 -12.24 -0.86 -27.57
CA PRO A 475 -13.41 -0.94 -28.44
C PRO A 475 -14.71 -1.08 -27.64
N LEU A 476 -14.72 -1.88 -26.57
CA LEU A 476 -15.87 -2.06 -25.69
C LEU A 476 -16.31 -0.75 -25.04
N LEU A 477 -15.37 -0.03 -24.43
CA LEU A 477 -15.63 1.25 -23.78
C LEU A 477 -16.08 2.32 -24.78
N GLY A 478 -15.45 2.39 -25.96
CA GLY A 478 -15.89 3.29 -27.03
C GLY A 478 -17.33 2.99 -27.47
N GLY A 479 -17.70 1.71 -27.58
CA GLY A 479 -19.07 1.29 -27.85
C GLY A 479 -20.05 1.73 -26.76
N ILE A 480 -19.73 1.47 -25.48
CA ILE A 480 -20.59 1.86 -24.35
C ILE A 480 -20.84 3.37 -24.36
N LEU A 481 -19.78 4.17 -24.51
CA LEU A 481 -19.88 5.63 -24.54
C LEU A 481 -20.80 6.12 -25.67
N LEU A 482 -20.59 5.63 -26.90
CA LEU A 482 -21.40 5.98 -28.06
C LEU A 482 -22.88 5.56 -27.88
N GLY A 483 -23.13 4.44 -27.22
CA GLY A 483 -24.50 3.93 -27.01
C GLY A 483 -25.26 4.64 -25.89
N SER A 484 -24.56 5.15 -24.87
CA SER A 484 -25.21 5.69 -23.66
C SER A 484 -25.33 7.21 -23.61
N ALA A 485 -24.20 7.92 -23.77
CA ALA A 485 -24.11 9.36 -23.46
C ALA A 485 -23.33 10.17 -24.50
N GLY A 486 -22.72 9.52 -25.50
CA GLY A 486 -21.82 10.17 -26.44
C GLY A 486 -20.61 10.81 -25.74
N LEU A 487 -19.92 11.73 -26.42
CA LEU A 487 -18.93 12.60 -25.80
C LEU A 487 -19.64 13.81 -25.17
N PHE A 488 -20.47 13.57 -24.15
CA PHE A 488 -21.36 14.56 -23.54
C PHE A 488 -20.75 15.96 -23.25
N PRO A 489 -19.44 16.14 -22.95
CA PRO A 489 -18.87 17.48 -22.76
C PRO A 489 -18.93 18.35 -24.02
N LEU A 490 -18.99 17.73 -25.20
CA LEU A 490 -19.04 18.43 -26.48
C LEU A 490 -20.41 19.05 -26.76
N GLN A 491 -21.52 18.53 -26.20
CA GLN A 491 -22.85 19.10 -26.45
C GLN A 491 -22.98 20.55 -25.97
N GLY A 492 -22.27 20.92 -24.88
CA GLY A 492 -22.29 22.25 -24.29
C GLY A 492 -21.30 23.25 -24.91
N LEU A 493 -20.45 22.80 -25.84
CA LEU A 493 -19.42 23.64 -26.46
C LEU A 493 -20.03 24.48 -27.60
N ALA A 494 -20.06 25.79 -27.41
CA ALA A 494 -20.47 26.76 -28.42
C ALA A 494 -19.30 27.69 -28.76
N ILE A 495 -18.74 27.55 -29.96
CA ILE A 495 -17.74 28.48 -30.49
C ILE A 495 -18.49 29.63 -31.17
N VAL A 496 -18.20 30.86 -30.78
CA VAL A 496 -18.81 32.06 -31.36
C VAL A 496 -18.50 32.10 -32.86
N GLY A 497 -19.55 32.12 -33.69
CA GLY A 497 -19.44 32.15 -35.16
C GLY A 497 -19.39 30.77 -35.85
N ALA A 498 -19.36 29.66 -35.10
CA ALA A 498 -19.41 28.31 -35.67
C ALA A 498 -20.79 27.66 -35.47
N PRO A 499 -21.25 26.81 -36.41
CA PRO A 499 -22.45 26.03 -36.22
C PRO A 499 -22.30 25.08 -35.02
N ARG A 500 -23.33 25.01 -34.17
CA ARG A 500 -23.34 24.16 -32.95
C ARG A 500 -23.61 22.69 -33.24
N TRP A 501 -24.26 22.38 -34.36
CA TRP A 501 -24.68 21.03 -34.69
C TRP A 501 -23.54 20.00 -34.73
N PRO A 502 -22.29 20.26 -35.16
CA PRO A 502 -21.22 19.26 -35.16
C PRO A 502 -20.82 18.80 -33.76
N PHE A 503 -20.80 19.74 -32.81
CA PHE A 503 -20.47 19.48 -31.41
C PHE A 503 -21.62 18.77 -30.68
N GLN A 504 -22.87 19.12 -31.03
CA GLN A 504 -24.05 18.40 -30.58
C GLN A 504 -24.04 16.96 -31.11
N LEU A 505 -23.75 16.76 -32.40
CA LEU A 505 -23.68 15.43 -33.01
C LEU A 505 -22.59 14.54 -32.41
N ALA A 506 -21.39 15.10 -32.17
CA ALA A 506 -20.29 14.37 -31.54
C ALA A 506 -20.56 14.07 -30.05
N GLY A 507 -21.33 14.93 -29.40
CA GLY A 507 -21.70 14.81 -27.99
C GLY A 507 -22.95 13.98 -27.73
N SER A 508 -23.79 13.71 -28.72
CA SER A 508 -25.01 12.91 -28.59
C SER A 508 -24.74 11.42 -28.57
N SER A 509 -25.52 10.71 -27.75
CA SER A 509 -25.57 9.24 -27.82
C SER A 509 -26.27 8.78 -29.11
N LEU A 510 -26.03 7.55 -29.52
CA LEU A 510 -26.65 6.98 -30.74
C LEU A 510 -28.18 7.10 -30.75
N PRO A 511 -28.93 6.83 -29.64
CA PRO A 511 -30.37 7.05 -29.59
C PRO A 511 -30.81 8.51 -29.81
N GLU A 512 -29.97 9.48 -29.43
CA GLU A 512 -30.23 10.92 -29.52
C GLU A 512 -29.77 11.53 -30.86
N LEU A 513 -29.10 10.80 -31.76
CA LEU A 513 -28.68 11.38 -33.03
C LEU A 513 -29.86 11.93 -33.85
N GLY A 514 -31.03 11.30 -33.74
CA GLY A 514 -32.26 11.80 -34.35
C GLY A 514 -32.72 13.14 -33.78
N THR A 515 -32.52 13.38 -32.49
CA THR A 515 -32.92 14.65 -31.83
C THR A 515 -31.96 15.78 -32.22
N ALA A 516 -30.66 15.49 -32.30
CA ALA A 516 -29.65 16.45 -32.76
C ALA A 516 -29.87 16.92 -34.20
N LEU A 517 -30.36 16.03 -35.08
CA LEU A 517 -30.62 16.33 -36.50
C LEU A 517 -31.99 16.98 -36.74
N ALA A 518 -33.02 16.59 -35.99
CA ALA A 518 -34.39 17.07 -36.18
C ALA A 518 -34.76 18.28 -35.30
N GLN A 519 -33.90 18.69 -34.36
CA GLN A 519 -34.16 19.74 -33.35
C GLN A 519 -35.44 19.50 -32.54
N THR A 520 -35.74 18.23 -32.23
CA THR A 520 -36.89 17.83 -31.42
C THR A 520 -36.42 17.06 -30.20
N ASN A 521 -37.13 17.18 -29.06
CA ASN A 521 -36.82 16.41 -27.85
C ASN A 521 -37.29 14.94 -27.92
N ALA A 522 -38.11 14.58 -28.91
CA ALA A 522 -38.61 13.22 -29.07
C ALA A 522 -37.59 12.33 -29.80
N LEU A 523 -37.33 11.13 -29.24
CA LEU A 523 -36.38 10.17 -29.80
C LEU A 523 -36.89 9.61 -31.15
N ASN A 524 -35.99 9.43 -32.11
CA ASN A 524 -36.33 8.80 -33.37
C ASN A 524 -36.39 7.26 -33.19
N PRO A 525 -37.50 6.59 -33.54
CA PRO A 525 -37.66 5.16 -33.28
C PRO A 525 -36.64 4.27 -33.97
N LEU A 526 -36.03 4.71 -35.08
CA LEU A 526 -34.97 3.94 -35.76
C LEU A 526 -33.67 3.95 -34.95
N PHE A 527 -33.26 5.12 -34.47
CA PHE A 527 -32.06 5.28 -33.63
C PHE A 527 -32.27 4.75 -32.21
N ALA A 528 -33.50 4.85 -31.69
CA ALA A 528 -33.91 4.34 -30.38
C ALA A 528 -34.39 2.88 -30.43
N SER A 529 -33.78 2.05 -31.28
CA SER A 529 -34.12 0.62 -31.42
C SER A 529 -32.90 -0.29 -31.44
N VAL A 530 -33.14 -1.59 -31.24
CA VAL A 530 -32.10 -2.64 -31.35
C VAL A 530 -31.58 -2.85 -32.78
N LEU A 531 -32.19 -2.22 -33.79
CA LEU A 531 -31.88 -2.48 -35.20
C LEU A 531 -30.43 -2.14 -35.56
N ILE A 532 -29.90 -1.00 -35.08
CA ILE A 532 -28.54 -0.56 -35.40
C ILE A 532 -27.50 -1.48 -34.73
N PRO A 533 -27.58 -1.76 -33.41
CA PRO A 533 -26.73 -2.77 -32.78
C PRO A 533 -26.86 -4.14 -33.44
N GLY A 534 -28.08 -4.55 -33.78
CA GLY A 534 -28.37 -5.83 -34.44
C GLY A 534 -27.65 -5.97 -35.77
N LEU A 535 -27.79 -4.97 -36.64
CA LEU A 535 -27.12 -4.95 -37.95
C LEU A 535 -25.59 -4.93 -37.81
N LEU A 536 -25.06 -4.08 -36.93
CA LEU A 536 -23.62 -4.02 -36.66
C LEU A 536 -23.10 -5.34 -36.06
N MET A 537 -23.92 -6.03 -35.28
CA MET A 537 -23.57 -7.32 -34.69
C MET A 537 -23.39 -8.36 -35.79
N VAL A 538 -24.32 -8.43 -36.74
CA VAL A 538 -24.18 -9.33 -37.90
C VAL A 538 -22.95 -8.99 -38.75
N LEU A 539 -22.68 -7.70 -38.99
CA LEU A 539 -21.57 -7.26 -39.85
C LEU A 539 -20.19 -7.41 -39.23
N LEU A 540 -20.07 -7.21 -37.91
CA LEU A 540 -18.76 -7.06 -37.23
C LEU A 540 -18.43 -8.20 -36.27
N LEU A 541 -19.31 -9.19 -36.07
CA LEU A 541 -19.02 -10.35 -35.18
C LEU A 541 -17.73 -11.08 -35.59
N GLY A 542 -17.48 -11.19 -36.89
CA GLY A 542 -16.29 -11.84 -37.46
C GLY A 542 -15.00 -11.06 -37.28
N HIS A 543 -15.06 -9.78 -36.86
CA HIS A 543 -13.88 -8.93 -36.77
C HIS A 543 -13.25 -8.97 -35.36
N ARG A 544 -12.05 -9.54 -35.23
CA ARG A 544 -11.36 -9.80 -33.94
C ARG A 544 -11.25 -8.58 -33.01
N ARG A 545 -11.07 -7.38 -33.60
CA ARG A 545 -10.88 -6.11 -32.87
C ARG A 545 -12.17 -5.33 -32.57
N TRP A 546 -13.20 -5.42 -33.42
CA TRP A 546 -14.37 -4.52 -33.36
C TRP A 546 -15.63 -5.21 -32.81
N ARG A 547 -15.65 -6.54 -32.71
CA ARG A 547 -16.76 -7.30 -32.11
C ARG A 547 -17.13 -6.85 -30.69
N TRP A 548 -16.13 -6.50 -29.87
CA TRP A 548 -16.36 -5.97 -28.53
C TRP A 548 -16.97 -4.55 -28.54
N ALA A 549 -16.73 -3.75 -29.58
CA ALA A 549 -17.34 -2.42 -29.69
C ALA A 549 -18.85 -2.52 -29.90
N VAL A 550 -19.32 -3.52 -30.65
CA VAL A 550 -20.76 -3.71 -30.87
C VAL A 550 -21.46 -4.23 -29.62
N VAL A 551 -20.82 -5.12 -28.87
CA VAL A 551 -21.31 -5.54 -27.55
C VAL A 551 -21.42 -4.33 -26.61
N GLY A 552 -20.39 -3.48 -26.59
CA GLY A 552 -20.39 -2.24 -25.82
C GLY A 552 -21.51 -1.29 -26.23
N LEU A 553 -21.69 -1.07 -27.53
CA LEU A 553 -22.77 -0.25 -28.08
C LEU A 553 -24.15 -0.76 -27.66
N SER A 554 -24.36 -2.08 -27.70
CA SER A 554 -25.61 -2.72 -27.30
C SER A 554 -25.91 -2.48 -25.81
N ILE A 555 -24.88 -2.57 -24.95
CA ILE A 555 -25.00 -2.28 -23.50
C ILE A 555 -25.30 -0.79 -23.26
N GLY A 556 -24.59 0.11 -23.97
CA GLY A 556 -24.80 1.54 -23.88
C GLY A 556 -26.22 1.94 -24.29
N MET A 557 -26.70 1.43 -25.43
CA MET A 557 -28.06 1.68 -25.92
C MET A 557 -29.12 1.09 -24.99
N ALA A 558 -28.91 -0.13 -24.46
CA ALA A 558 -29.82 -0.70 -23.47
C ALA A 558 -29.97 0.21 -22.25
N SER A 559 -28.85 0.72 -21.72
CA SER A 559 -28.86 1.60 -20.56
C SER A 559 -29.63 2.89 -20.84
N HIS A 560 -29.37 3.52 -21.99
CA HIS A 560 -30.05 4.75 -22.40
C HIS A 560 -31.57 4.54 -22.57
N LEU A 561 -31.97 3.51 -23.33
CA LEU A 561 -33.38 3.26 -23.64
C LEU A 561 -34.19 2.81 -22.42
N LEU A 562 -33.59 2.00 -21.53
CA LEU A 562 -34.26 1.61 -20.29
C LEU A 562 -34.49 2.81 -19.39
N LEU A 563 -33.48 3.69 -19.23
CA LEU A 563 -33.59 4.92 -18.44
C LEU A 563 -34.60 5.89 -19.04
N ALA A 564 -34.59 6.10 -20.36
CA ALA A 564 -35.56 6.95 -21.05
C ALA A 564 -36.99 6.39 -20.94
N GLY A 565 -37.15 5.06 -21.02
CA GLY A 565 -38.44 4.39 -20.85
C GLY A 565 -38.96 4.42 -19.40
N SER A 566 -38.08 4.43 -18.39
CA SER A 566 -38.46 4.34 -16.98
C SER A 566 -38.53 5.67 -16.23
N LEU A 567 -37.54 6.56 -16.42
CA LEU A 567 -37.33 7.75 -15.59
C LEU A 567 -37.57 9.06 -16.34
N PHE A 568 -37.15 9.14 -17.61
CA PHE A 568 -37.11 10.39 -18.38
C PHE A 568 -37.76 10.22 -19.75
N TYR A 569 -39.09 10.02 -19.77
CA TYR A 569 -39.81 9.81 -21.02
C TYR A 569 -40.09 11.14 -21.73
N GLU A 570 -39.36 11.41 -22.82
CA GLU A 570 -39.49 12.64 -23.63
C GLU A 570 -40.32 12.46 -24.91
N GLY A 571 -40.85 11.24 -25.15
CA GLY A 571 -41.63 10.89 -26.33
C GLY A 571 -40.81 10.19 -27.41
N VAL A 572 -41.48 9.38 -28.25
CA VAL A 572 -40.88 8.74 -29.44
C VAL A 572 -41.62 9.24 -30.68
N LEU A 573 -40.88 9.74 -31.66
CA LEU A 573 -41.44 10.23 -32.92
C LEU A 573 -42.25 9.12 -33.60
N TRP A 574 -43.37 9.50 -34.21
CA TRP A 574 -44.26 8.62 -35.02
C TRP A 574 -45.02 7.52 -34.26
N LEU A 575 -44.79 7.34 -32.95
CA LEU A 575 -45.50 6.36 -32.10
C LEU A 575 -46.73 6.91 -31.36
N GLY A 576 -47.17 8.12 -31.72
CA GLY A 576 -48.35 8.79 -31.14
C GLY A 576 -48.10 9.41 -29.75
N SER A 577 -49.06 10.19 -29.26
CA SER A 577 -48.97 10.90 -27.95
C SER A 577 -49.18 9.99 -26.74
N SER A 578 -49.48 8.71 -26.95
CA SER A 578 -49.66 7.72 -25.89
C SER A 578 -48.33 7.38 -25.22
N ALA A 579 -48.11 7.97 -24.03
CA ALA A 579 -46.90 7.76 -23.24
C ALA A 579 -46.63 6.28 -22.91
N TRP A 580 -47.68 5.47 -22.78
CA TRP A 580 -47.53 4.04 -22.49
C TRP A 580 -46.90 3.29 -23.68
N LEU A 581 -47.32 3.56 -24.92
CA LEU A 581 -46.78 2.89 -26.11
C LEU A 581 -45.30 3.23 -26.32
N GLY A 582 -44.93 4.50 -26.20
CA GLY A 582 -43.53 4.90 -26.34
C GLY A 582 -42.64 4.35 -25.24
N ARG A 583 -43.10 4.33 -23.97
CA ARG A 583 -42.34 3.72 -22.87
C ARG A 583 -42.17 2.22 -23.07
N SER A 584 -43.24 1.51 -23.42
CA SER A 584 -43.17 0.07 -23.73
C SER A 584 -42.23 -0.22 -24.90
N PHE A 585 -42.24 0.62 -25.94
CA PHE A 585 -41.33 0.51 -27.08
C PHE A 585 -39.86 0.66 -26.67
N LEU A 586 -39.53 1.69 -25.86
CA LEU A 586 -38.17 1.93 -25.39
C LEU A 586 -37.69 0.83 -24.44
N LEU A 587 -38.54 0.40 -23.50
CA LEU A 587 -38.22 -0.69 -22.57
C LEU A 587 -38.00 -2.02 -23.31
N LEU A 588 -38.85 -2.35 -24.27
CA LEU A 588 -38.71 -3.56 -25.08
C LEU A 588 -37.42 -3.54 -25.89
N ASN A 589 -37.12 -2.43 -26.58
CA ASN A 589 -35.88 -2.31 -27.34
C ASN A 589 -34.64 -2.31 -26.43
N GLY A 590 -34.72 -1.72 -25.24
CA GLY A 590 -33.67 -1.79 -24.23
C GLY A 590 -33.37 -3.23 -23.79
N LEU A 591 -34.41 -4.03 -23.53
CA LEU A 591 -34.28 -5.45 -23.21
C LEU A 591 -33.73 -6.27 -24.38
N LEU A 592 -34.17 -5.97 -25.61
CA LEU A 592 -33.64 -6.62 -26.82
C LEU A 592 -32.16 -6.30 -27.03
N CYS A 593 -31.72 -5.06 -26.78
CA CYS A 593 -30.31 -4.67 -26.80
C CYS A 593 -29.48 -5.44 -25.75
N LEU A 594 -30.03 -5.68 -24.55
CA LEU A 594 -29.36 -6.53 -23.54
C LEU A 594 -29.25 -7.99 -24.00
N GLY A 595 -30.33 -8.53 -24.58
CA GLY A 595 -30.32 -9.88 -25.16
C GLY A 595 -29.26 -10.02 -26.26
N LEU A 596 -29.16 -9.01 -27.13
CA LEU A 596 -28.16 -8.96 -28.20
C LEU A 596 -26.72 -8.86 -27.65
N ALA A 597 -26.50 -8.03 -26.63
CA ALA A 597 -25.20 -7.92 -25.96
C ALA A 597 -24.78 -9.26 -25.34
N TYR A 598 -25.71 -9.96 -24.70
CA TYR A 598 -25.48 -11.28 -24.11
C TYR A 598 -25.09 -12.32 -25.17
N LEU A 599 -25.87 -12.44 -26.25
CA LEU A 599 -25.59 -13.37 -27.34
C LEU A 599 -24.26 -13.04 -28.04
N GLY A 600 -23.97 -11.75 -28.27
CA GLY A 600 -22.71 -11.31 -28.84
C GLY A 600 -21.51 -11.64 -27.96
N ALA A 601 -21.63 -11.43 -26.63
CA ALA A 601 -20.57 -11.77 -25.68
C ALA A 601 -20.34 -13.29 -25.63
N GLN A 602 -21.40 -14.11 -25.64
CA GLN A 602 -21.27 -15.58 -25.67
C GLN A 602 -20.56 -16.05 -26.95
N ALA A 603 -20.99 -15.59 -28.12
CA ALA A 603 -20.36 -15.96 -29.40
C ALA A 603 -18.86 -15.55 -29.46
N ILE A 604 -18.48 -14.45 -28.81
CA ILE A 604 -17.08 -14.02 -28.71
C ILE A 604 -16.27 -14.93 -27.78
N LEU A 605 -16.86 -15.37 -26.68
CA LEU A 605 -16.21 -16.29 -25.73
C LEU A 605 -16.06 -17.68 -26.33
N ASP A 606 -17.06 -18.16 -27.06
CA ASP A 606 -17.07 -19.47 -27.72
C ASP A 606 -16.11 -19.54 -28.94
N SER A 607 -15.76 -18.39 -29.53
CA SER A 607 -14.81 -18.30 -30.65
C SER A 607 -13.34 -18.13 -30.23
N GLN A 608 -13.04 -18.12 -28.93
CA GLN A 608 -11.65 -18.20 -28.46
C GLN A 608 -11.20 -19.67 -28.53
N PRO A 609 -10.06 -19.98 -29.18
CA PRO A 609 -9.59 -21.36 -29.24
C PRO A 609 -9.34 -21.87 -27.81
N SER A 610 -10.04 -22.94 -27.43
CA SER A 610 -9.76 -23.68 -26.20
C SER A 610 -8.31 -24.17 -26.28
N SER A 611 -7.46 -23.70 -25.37
CA SER A 611 -6.05 -24.12 -25.24
C SER A 611 -5.91 -25.54 -24.65
N THR A 612 -6.79 -26.46 -25.04
CA THR A 612 -6.87 -27.84 -24.52
C THR A 612 -7.08 -28.89 -25.63
N GLY A 613 -6.55 -28.66 -26.84
CA GLY A 613 -6.62 -29.67 -27.90
C GLY A 613 -5.68 -29.44 -29.09
N LEU A 614 -4.40 -29.81 -28.94
CA LEU A 614 -3.37 -30.22 -29.94
C LEU A 614 -2.01 -29.92 -29.25
N ALA A 615 -1.09 -30.84 -28.96
CA ALA A 615 -0.65 -31.99 -29.72
C ALA A 615 -0.13 -33.13 -28.82
N LEU A 616 -0.94 -34.18 -28.67
CA LEU A 616 -0.48 -35.56 -28.75
C LEU A 616 -0.64 -35.95 -30.23
N ARG A 617 0.42 -35.80 -31.04
CA ARG A 617 0.67 -36.48 -32.33
C ARG A 617 1.89 -35.87 -33.03
N LYS A 618 3.09 -36.29 -32.62
CA LYS A 618 4.18 -36.87 -33.42
C LYS A 618 5.45 -36.86 -32.61
#